data_AF-A0AAW1XIG1-F1
#
_entry.id   AF-A0AAW1XIG1-F1
#
_cell.length_a   1.000
_cell.length_b   1.000
_cell.length_c   1.000
_cell.angle_alpha   90.00
_cell.angle_beta   90.00
_cell.angle_gamma   90.00
#
_symmetry.space_group_name_H-M   'P 1'
#
loop_
_entity.id
_entity.type
_entity.pdbx_description
1 polymer ?
#
loop_
_entity_poly.entity_id
_entity_poly.type
_entity_poly.pdbx_seq_one_letter_code
_entity_poly.pdbx_strand_id
1 'polypeptide(L)'
;MMVTRLMRWLPKLTTARASISSSSSPSTVKRLFSSTPSSSSSDVVSSTAADIANVGQDDADEPVYSNPATSSAAEAVLQPTLLQPRVVVFDGVCHLCHGGVKWVIKADKHRKIKFCCLQSETAEPYLRLCGLDREDVLRRFLFVEGPGLYHQGSTAALKVLSYLPLPYSALSTLMVIPTPVREIVYDHVAKRRYDWFGKSEDCLVLQEKELLERFIDREELMDRGQSNF
;
A
#
# COMPACT_ATOMS: atom_id res chain seq x y z
N MET A 1 28.74 -55.17 0.50
CA MET A 1 29.85 -54.39 1.11
C MET A 1 29.62 -52.94 0.75
N MET A 2 29.67 -51.91 1.58
CA MET A 2 29.73 -51.70 3.03
C MET A 2 29.31 -50.22 3.19
N VAL A 3 28.28 -49.93 3.98
CA VAL A 3 28.40 -49.20 5.25
C VAL A 3 28.71 -47.70 5.10
N THR A 4 27.64 -46.91 5.21
CA THR A 4 27.47 -45.79 6.17
C THR A 4 28.39 -44.57 6.11
N ARG A 5 27.81 -43.38 5.95
CA ARG A 5 28.13 -42.25 6.85
C ARG A 5 27.00 -41.23 6.94
N LEU A 6 26.17 -41.48 7.95
CA LEU A 6 25.24 -40.55 8.58
C LEU A 6 26.07 -39.61 9.49
N MET A 7 26.09 -38.31 9.20
CA MET A 7 26.55 -37.26 10.12
C MET A 7 25.46 -36.20 10.16
N ARG A 8 24.43 -36.34 11.01
CA ARG A 8 24.36 -35.82 12.38
C ARG A 8 24.91 -34.38 12.48
N TRP A 9 24.04 -33.42 12.20
CA TRP A 9 24.21 -32.03 12.61
C TRP A 9 23.11 -31.69 13.61
N LEU A 10 23.47 -31.68 14.89
CA LEU A 10 22.63 -31.24 16.02
C LEU A 10 23.05 -29.80 16.35
N PRO A 11 22.17 -28.80 16.24
CA PRO A 11 22.37 -27.53 16.92
C PRO A 11 21.97 -27.66 18.40
N LYS A 12 22.88 -27.19 19.26
CA LYS A 12 22.78 -27.15 20.71
C LYS A 12 21.58 -26.29 21.14
N LEU A 13 20.74 -26.83 22.01
CA LEU A 13 19.68 -26.13 22.74
C LEU A 13 20.34 -25.24 23.81
N THR A 14 20.20 -23.92 23.70
CA THR A 14 20.47 -22.98 24.78
C THR A 14 19.15 -22.41 25.30
N THR A 15 18.87 -22.76 26.55
CA THR A 15 17.73 -22.34 27.36
C THR A 15 17.85 -20.85 27.72
N ALA A 16 16.95 -20.00 27.21
CA ALA A 16 16.76 -18.65 27.71
C ALA A 16 15.49 -18.59 28.57
N ARG A 17 15.70 -18.26 29.85
CA ARG A 17 14.70 -18.17 30.92
C ARG A 17 14.07 -16.77 30.85
N ALA A 18 12.78 -16.68 30.54
CA ALA A 18 12.02 -15.43 30.59
C ALA A 18 11.42 -15.24 31.98
N SER A 19 11.78 -14.13 32.63
CA SER A 19 11.26 -13.69 33.93
C SER A 19 9.92 -13.01 33.74
N ILE A 20 8.95 -13.42 34.55
CA ILE A 20 7.61 -12.85 34.65
C ILE A 20 7.66 -11.71 35.66
N SER A 21 7.19 -10.52 35.30
CA SER A 21 6.80 -9.50 36.28
C SER A 21 5.49 -8.85 35.85
N SER A 22 4.47 -9.17 36.64
CA SER A 22 3.13 -8.64 36.68
C SER A 22 3.07 -7.26 37.34
N SER A 23 2.22 -6.35 36.84
CA SER A 23 1.49 -5.41 37.71
C SER A 23 0.22 -4.86 37.07
N SER A 24 -0.88 -5.13 37.77
CA SER A 24 -2.25 -4.59 37.83
C SER A 24 -2.47 -3.10 37.45
N SER A 25 -3.45 -2.73 36.61
CA SER A 25 -4.91 -2.51 36.84
C SER A 25 -5.26 -1.00 37.10
N PRO A 26 -6.54 -0.56 37.19
CA PRO A 26 -7.14 0.35 36.20
C PRO A 26 -7.71 1.66 36.82
N SER A 27 -8.09 2.65 36.00
CA SER A 27 -8.99 3.72 36.48
C SER A 27 -9.85 4.33 35.37
N THR A 28 -11.12 3.93 35.40
CA THR A 28 -12.30 4.58 34.84
C THR A 28 -12.52 5.98 35.42
N VAL A 29 -12.78 7.01 34.60
CA VAL A 29 -13.85 7.98 34.91
C VAL A 29 -14.39 8.68 33.65
N LYS A 30 -15.72 8.62 33.52
CA LYS A 30 -16.60 9.36 32.61
C LYS A 30 -16.72 10.83 33.02
N ARG A 31 -17.02 11.72 32.06
CA ARG A 31 -17.93 12.88 32.12
C ARG A 31 -17.70 13.76 30.88
N LEU A 32 -18.64 14.52 30.33
CA LEU A 32 -20.09 14.51 30.18
C LEU A 32 -20.38 15.71 29.25
N PHE A 33 -21.55 15.68 28.64
CA PHE A 33 -22.07 16.58 27.61
C PHE A 33 -22.27 18.05 28.03
N SER A 34 -22.54 18.84 26.97
CA SER A 34 -23.36 20.08 26.90
C SER A 34 -22.69 21.36 27.42
N SER A 35 -22.86 22.55 26.82
CA SER A 35 -24.06 23.12 26.18
C SER A 35 -23.71 24.38 25.35
N THR A 36 -24.41 24.59 24.23
CA THR A 36 -24.70 25.90 23.58
C THR A 36 -25.70 26.72 24.44
N PRO A 37 -26.33 27.84 24.00
CA PRO A 37 -26.08 28.86 22.97
C PRO A 37 -26.26 30.31 23.53
N SER A 38 -26.47 31.28 22.62
CA SER A 38 -27.26 32.53 22.73
C SER A 38 -26.40 33.81 22.60
N SER A 39 -26.52 34.51 21.46
CA SER A 39 -27.39 35.69 21.19
C SER A 39 -26.76 36.96 21.77
N SER A 40 -26.66 38.11 21.10
CA SER A 40 -27.69 38.83 20.36
C SER A 40 -27.12 40.16 19.83
N SER A 41 -27.58 40.59 18.66
CA SER A 41 -28.13 41.94 18.37
C SER A 41 -27.24 43.17 18.65
N SER A 42 -26.64 43.80 17.63
CA SER A 42 -27.19 44.82 16.70
C SER A 42 -27.20 46.22 17.29
N ASP A 43 -26.51 47.17 16.62
CA ASP A 43 -26.91 48.57 16.59
C ASP A 43 -26.49 49.22 15.25
N VAL A 44 -27.45 49.98 14.73
CA VAL A 44 -27.48 50.76 13.50
C VAL A 44 -27.25 52.21 13.91
N VAL A 45 -26.57 53.06 13.13
CA VAL A 45 -27.02 54.43 12.78
C VAL A 45 -26.19 54.96 11.59
N SER A 46 -26.94 55.59 10.68
CA SER A 46 -26.61 56.26 9.43
C SER A 46 -26.33 57.76 9.63
N SER A 47 -25.52 58.41 8.77
CA SER A 47 -25.80 59.78 8.27
C SER A 47 -24.74 60.33 7.27
N THR A 48 -25.21 60.58 6.03
CA THR A 48 -25.06 61.79 5.14
C THR A 48 -23.67 62.37 4.82
N ALA A 49 -23.23 62.41 3.54
CA ALA A 49 -23.37 63.49 2.50
C ALA A 49 -22.60 64.78 2.84
N ALA A 50 -21.83 65.49 2.02
CA ALA A 50 -21.51 65.60 0.57
C ALA A 50 -20.00 66.02 0.45
N ASP A 51 -19.29 66.03 -0.68
CA ASP A 51 -19.30 67.06 -1.73
C ASP A 51 -18.28 66.74 -2.85
N ILE A 52 -18.71 67.03 -4.09
CA ILE A 52 -18.05 67.60 -5.29
C ILE A 52 -16.50 67.67 -5.33
N ALA A 53 -15.87 67.07 -6.36
CA ALA A 53 -15.22 67.77 -7.49
C ALA A 53 -14.34 66.86 -8.38
N ASN A 54 -14.35 67.21 -9.65
CA ASN A 54 -13.77 66.64 -10.87
C ASN A 54 -12.23 66.58 -10.92
N VAL A 55 -11.67 65.68 -11.74
CA VAL A 55 -10.67 65.91 -12.82
C VAL A 55 -10.10 64.56 -13.27
N GLY A 56 -10.22 64.26 -14.57
CA GLY A 56 -9.55 63.15 -15.22
C GLY A 56 -8.13 63.50 -15.66
N GLN A 57 -7.29 62.50 -15.88
CA GLN A 57 -6.56 62.24 -17.13
C GLN A 57 -5.75 60.93 -16.94
N ASP A 58 -5.87 60.07 -17.93
CA ASP A 58 -4.94 59.07 -18.46
C ASP A 58 -3.60 58.83 -17.71
N ASP A 59 -3.32 57.57 -17.37
CA ASP A 59 -2.01 56.97 -17.63
C ASP A 59 -2.13 55.44 -17.61
N ALA A 60 -1.52 54.82 -18.63
CA ALA A 60 -1.50 53.40 -18.87
C ALA A 60 -0.62 52.68 -17.83
N ASP A 61 -1.10 51.57 -17.28
CA ASP A 61 -0.23 50.46 -16.89
C ASP A 61 -1.03 49.15 -16.87
N GLU A 62 -0.52 48.18 -17.63
CA GLU A 62 -0.92 46.78 -17.59
C GLU A 62 -0.80 46.22 -16.16
N PRO A 63 -1.80 45.49 -15.64
CA PRO A 63 -1.52 44.52 -14.61
C PRO A 63 -1.03 43.23 -15.28
N VAL A 64 0.31 43.08 -15.34
CA VAL A 64 0.98 41.80 -15.53
C VAL A 64 0.49 40.85 -14.43
N TYR A 65 -0.46 39.99 -14.79
CA TYR A 65 -0.94 38.92 -13.92
C TYR A 65 0.17 37.88 -13.78
N SER A 66 1.01 38.10 -12.78
CA SER A 66 1.95 37.12 -12.29
C SER A 66 1.15 35.91 -11.80
N ASN A 67 1.23 34.79 -12.51
CA ASN A 67 0.73 33.51 -12.00
C ASN A 67 1.47 33.18 -10.70
N PRO A 68 0.80 33.07 -9.53
CA PRO A 68 1.42 32.41 -8.41
C PRO A 68 1.44 30.91 -8.71
N ALA A 69 2.65 30.34 -8.71
CA ALA A 69 2.89 28.92 -8.63
C ALA A 69 2.10 28.35 -7.44
N THR A 70 1.01 27.64 -7.72
CA THR A 70 0.29 26.85 -6.72
C THR A 70 -0.40 25.69 -7.42
N SER A 71 0.23 24.52 -7.45
CA SER A 71 -0.52 23.27 -7.60
C SER A 71 0.13 22.02 -6.98
N SER A 72 1.13 22.12 -6.11
CA SER A 72 1.73 20.91 -5.50
C SER A 72 0.96 20.34 -4.30
N ALA A 73 -0.15 20.96 -3.89
CA ALA A 73 -0.94 20.51 -2.73
C ALA A 73 -2.39 20.12 -3.06
N ALA A 74 -2.92 20.54 -4.21
CA ALA A 74 -4.29 20.22 -4.61
C ALA A 74 -4.41 18.84 -5.29
N GLU A 75 -3.30 18.26 -5.76
CA GLU A 75 -3.29 16.97 -6.47
C GLU A 75 -3.44 15.76 -5.53
N ALA A 76 -3.22 15.95 -4.22
CA ALA A 76 -3.16 14.85 -3.25
C ALA A 76 -4.52 14.34 -2.74
N VAL A 77 -5.64 15.02 -3.06
CA VAL A 77 -6.96 14.72 -2.43
C VAL A 77 -7.98 14.12 -3.41
N LEU A 78 -7.61 13.92 -4.68
CA LEU A 78 -8.60 13.62 -5.73
C LEU A 78 -8.41 12.27 -6.45
N GLN A 79 -8.02 11.17 -5.80
CA GLN A 79 -7.80 9.91 -6.55
C GLN A 79 -8.27 8.57 -5.93
N PRO A 80 -9.45 8.44 -5.28
CA PRO A 80 -10.04 7.10 -5.10
C PRO A 80 -10.49 6.48 -6.45
N THR A 81 -10.88 7.31 -7.41
CA THR A 81 -11.50 6.87 -8.68
C THR A 81 -10.50 6.51 -9.79
N LEU A 82 -9.22 6.83 -9.62
CA LEU A 82 -8.18 6.54 -10.64
C LEU A 82 -7.42 5.24 -10.40
N LEU A 83 -7.56 4.64 -9.22
CA LEU A 83 -6.84 3.42 -8.90
C LEU A 83 -7.43 2.22 -9.64
N GLN A 84 -6.53 1.44 -10.22
CA GLN A 84 -6.92 0.29 -11.02
C GLN A 84 -7.34 -0.84 -10.06
N PRO A 85 -8.46 -1.53 -10.34
CA PRO A 85 -8.85 -2.69 -9.55
C PRO A 85 -7.96 -3.89 -9.87
N ARG A 86 -7.97 -4.88 -8.97
CA ARG A 86 -7.27 -6.17 -9.10
C ARG A 86 -5.75 -6.02 -9.22
N VAL A 87 -5.18 -5.18 -8.34
CA VAL A 87 -3.75 -4.92 -8.27
C VAL A 87 -3.14 -5.69 -7.11
N VAL A 88 -2.08 -6.44 -7.40
CA VAL A 88 -1.22 -7.09 -6.41
C VAL A 88 -0.03 -6.16 -6.13
N VAL A 89 0.05 -5.64 -4.91
CA VAL A 89 1.22 -4.89 -4.43
C VAL A 89 2.10 -5.84 -3.62
N PHE A 90 3.36 -6.01 -4.03
CA PHE A 90 4.27 -6.99 -3.44
C PHE A 90 5.70 -6.48 -3.36
N ASP A 91 6.52 -7.17 -2.59
CA ASP A 91 7.93 -6.84 -2.43
C ASP A 91 8.77 -7.30 -3.64
N GLY A 92 9.22 -6.33 -4.45
CA GLY A 92 9.96 -6.55 -5.71
C GLY A 92 11.41 -7.05 -5.55
N VAL A 93 11.99 -6.99 -4.35
CA VAL A 93 13.35 -7.50 -4.08
C VAL A 93 13.37 -8.94 -3.57
N CYS A 94 12.20 -9.49 -3.21
CA CYS A 94 12.09 -10.85 -2.69
C CYS A 94 11.98 -11.90 -3.80
N HIS A 95 12.88 -12.88 -3.79
CA HIS A 95 12.91 -13.95 -4.79
C HIS A 95 11.64 -14.80 -4.78
N LEU A 96 11.11 -15.13 -3.58
CA LEU A 96 9.87 -15.88 -3.42
C LEU A 96 8.66 -15.11 -3.99
N CYS A 97 8.55 -13.82 -3.65
CA CYS A 97 7.44 -12.99 -4.13
C CYS A 97 7.49 -12.81 -5.64
N HIS A 98 8.68 -12.53 -6.19
CA HIS A 98 8.89 -12.43 -7.64
C HIS A 98 8.56 -13.74 -8.36
N GLY A 99 9.00 -14.89 -7.84
CA GLY A 99 8.65 -16.21 -8.38
C GLY A 99 7.14 -16.47 -8.37
N GLY A 100 6.46 -16.09 -7.28
CA GLY A 100 5.00 -16.15 -7.17
C GLY A 100 4.29 -15.28 -8.22
N VAL A 101 4.72 -14.02 -8.37
CA VAL A 101 4.16 -13.09 -9.38
C VAL A 101 4.35 -13.62 -10.79
N LYS A 102 5.54 -14.13 -11.13
CA LYS A 102 5.81 -14.77 -12.43
C LYS A 102 4.86 -15.93 -12.70
N TRP A 103 4.64 -16.76 -11.69
CA TRP A 103 3.69 -17.87 -11.80
C TRP A 103 2.26 -17.37 -12.04
N VAL A 104 1.80 -16.35 -11.31
CA VAL A 104 0.47 -15.77 -11.50
C VAL A 104 0.34 -15.15 -12.91
N ILE A 105 1.34 -14.43 -13.40
CA ILE A 105 1.33 -13.85 -14.75
C ILE A 105 1.13 -14.93 -15.82
N LYS A 106 1.84 -16.07 -15.69
CA LYS A 106 1.69 -17.21 -16.59
C LYS A 106 0.33 -17.90 -16.48
N ALA A 107 -0.22 -17.99 -15.27
CA ALA A 107 -1.51 -18.65 -15.03
C ALA A 107 -2.71 -17.78 -15.45
N ASP A 108 -2.61 -16.46 -15.32
CA ASP A 108 -3.67 -15.50 -15.63
C ASP A 108 -3.80 -15.25 -17.15
N LYS A 109 -4.31 -16.26 -17.87
CA LYS A 109 -4.50 -16.21 -19.33
C LYS A 109 -5.37 -15.05 -19.82
N HIS A 110 -6.26 -14.54 -18.96
CA HIS A 110 -7.21 -13.47 -19.30
C HIS A 110 -6.72 -12.08 -18.90
N ARG A 111 -5.49 -11.97 -18.38
CA ARG A 111 -4.87 -10.70 -17.95
C ARG A 111 -5.72 -9.89 -16.97
N LYS A 112 -6.43 -10.56 -16.06
CA LYS A 112 -7.35 -9.92 -15.10
C LYS A 112 -6.61 -9.22 -13.94
N ILE A 113 -5.39 -9.64 -13.66
CA ILE A 113 -4.61 -9.20 -12.49
C ILE A 113 -3.46 -8.32 -12.95
N LYS A 114 -3.25 -7.22 -12.24
CA LYS A 114 -2.14 -6.29 -12.46
C LYS A 114 -1.22 -6.30 -11.24
N PHE A 115 0.01 -5.85 -11.42
CA PHE A 115 1.04 -5.89 -10.38
C PHE A 115 1.65 -4.51 -10.16
N CYS A 116 2.13 -4.28 -8.95
CA CYS A 116 2.86 -3.08 -8.57
C CYS A 116 3.95 -3.47 -7.58
N CYS A 117 5.16 -2.95 -7.76
CA CYS A 117 6.23 -3.15 -6.80
C CYS A 117 6.03 -2.23 -5.61
N LEU A 118 6.18 -2.76 -4.40
CA LEU A 118 6.08 -1.99 -3.17
C LEU A 118 7.13 -0.86 -3.09
N GLN A 119 8.25 -0.99 -3.80
CA GLN A 119 9.30 0.01 -3.86
C GLN A 119 8.96 1.21 -4.74
N SER A 120 7.87 1.14 -5.51
CA SER A 120 7.46 2.21 -6.43
C SER A 120 6.63 3.29 -5.70
N GLU A 121 6.66 4.51 -6.23
CA GLU A 121 5.79 5.62 -5.82
C GLU A 121 4.33 5.34 -6.18
N THR A 122 4.09 4.64 -7.29
CA THR A 122 2.77 4.18 -7.74
C THR A 122 2.05 3.29 -6.69
N ALA A 123 2.77 2.64 -5.78
CA ALA A 123 2.18 1.84 -4.70
C ALA A 123 1.53 2.70 -3.61
N GLU A 124 2.03 3.93 -3.40
CA GLU A 124 1.62 4.80 -2.30
C GLU A 124 0.11 5.10 -2.24
N PRO A 125 -0.57 5.47 -3.34
CA PRO A 125 -2.00 5.72 -3.27
C PRO A 125 -2.82 4.46 -2.93
N TYR A 126 -2.35 3.25 -3.29
CA TYR A 126 -3.00 2.01 -2.86
C TYR A 126 -2.84 1.77 -1.35
N LEU A 127 -1.67 2.06 -0.80
CA LEU A 127 -1.39 1.95 0.64
C LEU A 127 -2.25 2.93 1.44
N ARG A 128 -2.28 4.20 1.01
CA ARG A 128 -3.10 5.26 1.63
C ARG A 128 -4.58 4.90 1.61
N LEU A 129 -5.09 4.38 0.48
CA LEU A 129 -6.50 3.96 0.37
C LEU A 129 -6.84 2.81 1.33
N CYS A 130 -5.90 1.91 1.57
CA CYS A 130 -6.10 0.77 2.47
C CYS A 130 -5.83 1.11 3.95
N GLY A 131 -5.24 2.28 4.24
CA GLY A 131 -4.78 2.65 5.58
C GLY A 131 -3.64 1.77 6.07
N LEU A 132 -2.73 1.38 5.16
CA LEU A 132 -1.61 0.48 5.44
C LEU A 132 -0.28 1.19 5.22
N ASP A 133 0.73 0.77 5.99
CA ASP A 133 2.11 1.20 5.78
C ASP A 133 2.89 0.23 4.89
N ARG A 134 4.08 0.64 4.42
CA ARG A 134 4.92 -0.22 3.57
C ARG A 134 5.36 -1.48 4.33
N GLU A 135 5.60 -1.36 5.62
CA GLU A 135 6.02 -2.45 6.52
C GLU A 135 4.96 -3.56 6.59
N ASP A 136 3.69 -3.21 6.46
CA ASP A 136 2.61 -4.20 6.43
C ASP A 136 2.64 -5.01 5.15
N VAL A 137 2.87 -4.36 4.02
CA VAL A 137 2.95 -5.02 2.71
C VAL A 137 4.26 -5.81 2.54
N LEU A 138 5.35 -5.36 3.17
CA LEU A 138 6.58 -6.14 3.30
C LEU A 138 6.34 -7.45 4.05
N ARG A 139 5.52 -7.44 5.11
CA ARG A 139 5.21 -8.67 5.85
C ARG A 139 4.26 -9.58 5.08
N ARG A 140 3.22 -8.98 4.49
CA ARG A 140 2.16 -9.69 3.77
C ARG A 140 1.78 -8.90 2.54
N PHE A 141 1.98 -9.47 1.36
CA PHE A 141 1.60 -8.77 0.13
C PHE A 141 0.10 -8.41 0.15
N LEU A 142 -0.23 -7.37 -0.61
CA LEU A 142 -1.54 -6.76 -0.66
C LEU A 142 -2.21 -7.09 -2.00
N PHE A 143 -3.48 -7.47 -1.96
CA PHE A 143 -4.33 -7.58 -3.14
C PHE A 143 -5.50 -6.61 -3.01
N VAL A 144 -5.56 -5.63 -3.91
CA VAL A 144 -6.61 -4.62 -3.98
C VAL A 144 -7.61 -5.06 -5.05
N GLU A 145 -8.81 -5.46 -4.64
CA GLU A 145 -9.87 -5.94 -5.53
C GLU A 145 -10.63 -4.77 -6.16
N GLY A 146 -10.79 -3.68 -5.41
CA GLY A 146 -11.43 -2.45 -5.84
C GLY A 146 -11.40 -1.38 -4.73
N PRO A 147 -12.16 -0.28 -4.89
CA PRO A 147 -12.18 0.81 -3.92
C PRO A 147 -12.58 0.31 -2.53
N GLY A 148 -11.68 0.44 -1.54
CA GLY A 148 -11.93 0.02 -0.16
C GLY A 148 -12.00 -1.50 0.08
N LEU A 149 -11.85 -2.33 -0.96
CA LEU A 149 -11.84 -3.79 -0.84
C LEU A 149 -10.43 -4.32 -1.11
N TYR A 150 -9.75 -4.71 -0.03
CA TYR A 150 -8.41 -5.28 -0.09
C TYR A 150 -8.27 -6.48 0.83
N HIS A 151 -7.25 -7.29 0.53
CA HIS A 151 -6.90 -8.49 1.28
C HIS A 151 -5.38 -8.56 1.45
N GLN A 152 -4.94 -9.18 2.55
CA GLN A 152 -3.53 -9.45 2.82
C GLN A 152 -3.28 -10.95 3.05
N GLY A 153 -2.01 -11.35 2.90
CA GLY A 153 -1.52 -12.65 3.37
C GLY A 153 -2.18 -13.84 2.67
N SER A 154 -2.57 -14.85 3.45
CA SER A 154 -3.18 -16.07 2.90
C SER A 154 -4.50 -15.80 2.17
N THR A 155 -5.28 -14.83 2.67
CA THR A 155 -6.56 -14.45 2.07
C THR A 155 -6.35 -13.78 0.71
N ALA A 156 -5.35 -12.91 0.60
CA ALA A 156 -4.95 -12.29 -0.66
C ALA A 156 -4.56 -13.34 -1.71
N ALA A 157 -3.78 -14.36 -1.31
CA ALA A 157 -3.36 -15.43 -2.21
C ALA A 157 -4.54 -16.25 -2.74
N LEU A 158 -5.47 -16.65 -1.87
CA LEU A 158 -6.66 -17.40 -2.28
C LEU A 158 -7.60 -16.57 -3.16
N LYS A 159 -7.71 -15.26 -2.89
CA LYS A 159 -8.46 -14.33 -3.73
C LYS A 159 -7.85 -14.17 -5.12
N VAL A 160 -6.53 -13.98 -5.21
CA VAL A 160 -5.80 -13.98 -6.49
C VAL A 160 -6.07 -15.27 -7.27
N LEU A 161 -5.99 -16.43 -6.62
CA LEU A 161 -6.29 -17.72 -7.26
C LEU A 161 -7.71 -17.81 -7.83
N SER A 162 -8.70 -17.23 -7.14
CA SER A 162 -10.10 -17.25 -7.61
C SER A 162 -10.30 -16.55 -8.96
N TYR A 163 -9.45 -15.57 -9.29
CA TYR A 163 -9.49 -14.84 -10.57
C TYR A 163 -8.84 -15.60 -11.73
N LEU A 164 -8.03 -16.61 -11.44
CA LEU A 164 -7.36 -17.43 -12.44
C LEU A 164 -8.34 -18.42 -13.11
N PRO A 165 -8.04 -18.91 -14.33
CA PRO A 165 -8.84 -19.96 -14.95
C PRO A 165 -8.74 -21.30 -14.19
N LEU A 166 -9.68 -22.22 -14.43
CA LEU A 166 -9.56 -23.60 -13.97
C LEU A 166 -8.28 -24.25 -14.55
N PRO A 167 -7.59 -25.11 -13.78
CA PRO A 167 -7.96 -25.64 -12.46
C PRO A 167 -7.58 -24.75 -11.27
N TYR A 168 -6.84 -23.66 -11.49
CA TYR A 168 -6.29 -22.84 -10.38
C TYR A 168 -7.37 -22.16 -9.55
N SER A 169 -8.48 -21.73 -10.19
CA SER A 169 -9.64 -21.20 -9.46
C SER A 169 -10.17 -22.19 -8.42
N ALA A 170 -10.11 -23.51 -8.66
CA ALA A 170 -10.58 -24.50 -7.70
C ALA A 170 -9.76 -24.52 -6.39
N LEU A 171 -8.50 -24.08 -6.42
CA LEU A 171 -7.68 -23.94 -5.21
C LEU A 171 -8.19 -22.82 -4.30
N SER A 172 -9.00 -21.87 -4.79
CA SER A 172 -9.63 -20.88 -3.93
C SER A 172 -10.65 -21.51 -2.98
N THR A 173 -11.12 -22.74 -3.22
CA THR A 173 -11.97 -23.48 -2.26
C THR A 173 -11.28 -23.76 -0.93
N LEU A 174 -9.94 -23.68 -0.88
CA LEU A 174 -9.18 -23.68 0.38
C LEU A 174 -9.54 -22.50 1.31
N MET A 175 -10.40 -21.57 0.86
CA MET A 175 -11.06 -20.58 1.71
C MET A 175 -11.87 -21.23 2.86
N VAL A 176 -12.31 -22.49 2.70
CA VAL A 176 -12.98 -23.29 3.76
C VAL A 176 -12.09 -23.54 4.98
N ILE A 177 -10.77 -23.60 4.81
CA ILE A 177 -9.84 -23.79 5.93
C ILE A 177 -9.96 -22.58 6.88
N PRO A 178 -10.00 -22.74 8.21
CA PRO A 178 -10.09 -21.60 9.12
C PRO A 178 -8.92 -20.61 8.95
N THR A 179 -9.24 -19.31 8.95
CA THR A 179 -8.26 -18.21 8.86
C THR A 179 -7.03 -18.36 9.76
N PRO A 180 -7.14 -18.70 11.06
CA PRO A 180 -5.94 -18.81 11.90
C PRO A 180 -4.96 -19.86 11.41
N VAL A 181 -5.46 -21.00 10.88
CA VAL A 181 -4.59 -22.09 10.42
C VAL A 181 -3.81 -21.65 9.18
N ARG A 182 -4.50 -21.10 8.18
CA ARG A 182 -3.84 -20.65 6.94
C ARG A 182 -2.88 -19.49 7.20
N GLU A 183 -3.20 -18.60 8.13
CA GLU A 183 -2.34 -17.46 8.44
C GLU A 183 -1.09 -17.87 9.23
N ILE A 184 -1.18 -18.85 10.13
CA ILE A 184 0.01 -19.41 10.82
C ILE A 184 1.00 -20.00 9.80
N VAL A 185 0.49 -20.79 8.84
CA VAL A 185 1.31 -21.38 7.79
C VAL A 185 1.91 -20.28 6.90
N TYR A 186 1.10 -19.29 6.51
CA TYR A 186 1.56 -18.17 5.71
C TYR A 186 2.67 -17.38 6.42
N ASP A 187 2.44 -16.98 7.68
CA ASP A 187 3.39 -16.21 8.47
C ASP A 187 4.71 -16.97 8.70
N HIS A 188 4.65 -18.31 8.81
CA HIS A 188 5.84 -19.14 8.91
C HIS A 188 6.73 -19.05 7.66
N VAL A 189 6.11 -19.11 6.48
CA VAL A 189 6.83 -18.97 5.20
C VAL A 189 7.29 -17.53 5.01
N ALA A 190 6.44 -16.55 5.29
CA ALA A 190 6.74 -15.13 5.13
C ALA A 190 7.95 -14.69 5.97
N LYS A 191 8.09 -15.21 7.20
CA LYS A 191 9.24 -14.94 8.07
C LYS A 191 10.56 -15.53 7.56
N ARG A 192 10.51 -16.65 6.83
CA ARG A 192 11.69 -17.36 6.34
C ARG A 192 11.99 -17.10 4.87
N ARG A 193 11.20 -16.26 4.19
CA ARG A 193 11.28 -16.07 2.74
C ARG A 193 12.66 -15.60 2.28
N TYR A 194 13.29 -14.70 3.03
CA TYR A 194 14.63 -14.22 2.70
C TYR A 194 15.73 -15.24 3.04
N ASP A 195 15.56 -16.00 4.13
CA ASP A 195 16.53 -17.02 4.52
C ASP A 195 16.54 -18.22 3.56
N TRP A 196 15.37 -18.58 3.03
CA TRP A 196 15.20 -19.74 2.14
C TRP A 196 15.40 -19.42 0.67
N PHE A 197 14.93 -18.25 0.22
CA PHE A 197 14.93 -17.89 -1.21
C PHE A 197 15.88 -16.74 -1.53
N GLY A 198 16.34 -15.98 -0.54
CA GLY A 198 17.18 -14.80 -0.76
C GLY A 198 16.38 -13.54 -1.08
N LYS A 199 17.15 -12.45 -1.22
CA LYS A 199 16.72 -11.13 -1.67
C LYS A 199 17.76 -10.57 -2.64
N SER A 200 17.33 -9.66 -3.51
CA SER A 200 18.21 -8.88 -4.36
C SER A 200 18.35 -7.46 -3.82
N GLU A 201 19.39 -6.75 -4.26
CA GLU A 201 19.54 -5.32 -3.96
C GLU A 201 18.60 -4.49 -4.84
N ASP A 202 18.44 -4.89 -6.11
CA ASP A 202 17.54 -4.25 -7.07
C ASP A 202 16.24 -5.03 -7.29
N CYS A 203 15.23 -4.33 -7.83
CA CYS A 203 13.96 -4.92 -8.20
C CYS A 203 14.14 -5.98 -9.30
N LEU A 204 13.76 -7.23 -9.01
CA LEU A 204 13.91 -8.38 -9.91
C LEU A 204 13.10 -8.25 -11.20
N VAL A 205 12.02 -7.46 -11.18
CA VAL A 205 11.10 -7.30 -12.31
C VAL A 205 11.80 -6.66 -13.52
N LEU A 206 12.81 -5.81 -13.29
CA LEU A 206 13.56 -5.13 -14.36
C LEU A 206 14.34 -6.09 -15.26
N GLN A 207 14.65 -7.29 -14.77
CA GLN A 207 15.40 -8.30 -15.53
C GLN A 207 14.55 -8.96 -16.64
N GLU A 208 13.21 -8.90 -16.53
CA GLU A 208 12.28 -9.59 -17.43
C GLU A 208 11.30 -8.61 -18.06
N LYS A 209 11.77 -7.90 -19.09
CA LYS A 209 11.01 -6.81 -19.74
C LYS A 209 9.63 -7.24 -20.26
N GLU A 210 9.47 -8.49 -20.69
CA GLU A 210 8.19 -9.03 -21.17
C GLU A 210 7.09 -9.02 -20.09
N LEU A 211 7.47 -9.11 -18.81
CA LEU A 211 6.51 -9.10 -17.71
C LEU A 211 5.99 -7.71 -17.39
N LEU A 212 6.75 -6.66 -17.72
CA LEU A 212 6.44 -5.26 -17.37
C LEU A 212 5.11 -4.77 -17.94
N GLU A 213 4.59 -5.36 -19.01
CA GLU A 213 3.26 -5.03 -19.51
C GLU A 213 2.12 -5.34 -18.51
N ARG A 214 2.39 -6.16 -17.50
CA ARG A 214 1.44 -6.50 -16.43
C ARG A 214 1.53 -5.55 -15.23
N PHE A 215 2.53 -4.67 -15.23
CA PHE A 215 2.83 -3.76 -14.14
C PHE A 215 2.24 -2.39 -14.41
N ILE A 216 1.61 -1.80 -13.38
CA ILE A 216 1.05 -0.44 -13.48
C ILE A 216 2.13 0.64 -13.31
N ASP A 217 3.22 0.28 -12.65
CA ASP A 217 4.41 1.10 -12.35
C ASP A 217 5.53 0.90 -13.39
N ARG A 218 5.20 0.36 -14.57
CA ARG A 218 6.20 -0.02 -15.59
C ARG A 218 7.10 1.14 -16.01
N GLU A 219 6.55 2.35 -16.14
CA GLU A 219 7.27 3.54 -16.62
C GLU A 219 8.29 3.98 -15.56
N GLU A 220 7.84 4.11 -14.31
CA GLU A 220 8.70 4.40 -13.16
C GLU A 220 9.82 3.35 -12.98
N LEU A 221 9.49 2.07 -13.13
CA LEU A 221 10.45 0.98 -13.04
C LEU A 221 11.54 1.10 -14.13
N MET A 222 11.16 1.38 -15.38
CA MET A 222 12.11 1.52 -16.49
C MET A 222 13.02 2.75 -16.33
N ASP A 223 12.52 3.84 -15.77
CA ASP A 223 13.30 5.05 -15.54
C ASP A 223 14.35 4.84 -14.44
N ARG A 224 13.97 4.18 -13.33
CA ARG A 224 14.89 3.81 -12.24
C ARG A 224 15.99 2.83 -12.67
N GLY A 225 15.66 1.94 -13.61
CA GLY A 225 16.65 1.04 -14.19
C GLY A 225 17.70 1.76 -15.04
N GLN A 226 17.35 2.91 -15.64
CA GLN A 226 18.28 3.72 -16.44
C GLN A 226 19.14 4.66 -15.59
N SER A 227 18.63 5.16 -14.46
CA SER A 227 19.38 6.05 -13.57
C SER A 227 20.51 5.37 -12.79
N ASN A 228 20.54 4.03 -12.76
CA ASN A 228 21.54 3.23 -12.07
C ASN A 228 22.71 2.79 -12.98
N PHE A 229 22.78 3.28 -14.23
CA PHE A 229 23.83 2.99 -15.21
C PHE A 229 24.59 4.23 -15.67
#